data_AF-A0A852USU3-F1
#
_entry.id   AF-A0A852USU3-F1
#
_cell.length_a   1.000
_cell.length_b   1.000
_cell.length_c   1.000
_cell.angle_alpha   90.00
_cell.angle_beta   90.00
_cell.angle_gamma   90.00
#
_symmetry.space_group_name_H-M   'P 1'
#
loop_
_entity.id
_entity.type
_entity.pdbx_description
1 polymer ?
#
loop_
_entity_poly.entity_id
_entity_poly.type
_entity_poly.pdbx_seq_one_letter_code
_entity_poly.pdbx_strand_id
1 'polypeptide(L)'
;MSDTNGAGGAHEANAANGTTRAGTTRGLNGAGGTTGTGGLDAALFAAWAEEIAAAVRADRDRLTALDSAIGDADHGANLDRGFTAVAEALAGGRPDTPGALLSLVGNTLIRKVGGASGPLYGMAFREAGKALGDAPAVSLADLDEALAAGLAGIRKLGSATEGDKTMVDALAPALRALTQAVQEGQDPAEAVGAAAEAALAGAQATIPMQARKGRASYLGPRSVGHEDPGAASTALIVRALHAAVSRTAGAPGETSRRAPEGPA
;
A
#
# COMPACT_ATOMS: atom_id res chain seq x y z
N MET A 1 -23.02 56.15 38.94
CA MET A 1 -23.08 57.58 38.61
C MET A 1 -21.85 57.90 37.77
N SER A 2 -22.08 58.62 36.66
CA SER A 2 -21.15 59.21 35.67
C SER A 2 -20.34 58.29 34.74
N ASP A 3 -20.86 58.05 33.52
CA ASP A 3 -20.50 58.73 32.24
C ASP A 3 -19.01 59.00 31.93
N THR A 4 -18.44 58.94 30.71
CA THR A 4 -18.87 58.76 29.29
C THR A 4 -17.62 58.70 28.37
N ASN A 5 -17.84 58.40 27.07
CA ASN A 5 -17.06 58.73 25.86
C ASN A 5 -15.83 57.89 25.48
N GLY A 6 -15.56 57.54 24.21
CA GLY A 6 -16.14 57.86 22.89
C GLY A 6 -15.38 57.02 21.83
N ALA A 7 -16.00 56.50 20.76
CA ALA A 7 -16.39 57.16 19.49
C ALA A 7 -15.44 56.80 18.31
N GLY A 8 -16.03 56.44 17.17
CA GLY A 8 -15.44 56.42 15.81
C GLY A 8 -15.15 55.01 15.27
N GLY A 9 -15.62 54.58 14.09
CA GLY A 9 -16.42 55.22 13.05
C GLY A 9 -16.89 54.17 12.02
N ALA A 10 -17.93 54.54 11.27
CA ALA A 10 -18.49 53.78 10.15
C ALA A 10 -17.89 54.26 8.80
N HIS A 11 -18.31 53.59 7.72
CA HIS A 11 -17.94 53.69 6.28
C HIS A 11 -16.96 52.56 5.84
N GLU A 12 -17.15 51.84 4.74
CA GLU A 12 -18.02 52.03 3.58
C GLU A 12 -18.10 50.72 2.77
N ALA A 13 -19.21 50.50 2.08
CA ALA A 13 -19.37 49.46 1.08
C ALA A 13 -18.69 49.90 -0.24
N ASN A 14 -18.08 48.97 -0.98
CA ASN A 14 -17.93 49.14 -2.42
C ASN A 14 -18.06 47.80 -3.17
N ALA A 15 -18.81 47.87 -4.26
CA ALA A 15 -19.21 46.78 -5.13
C ALA A 15 -18.20 46.56 -6.28
N ALA A 16 -18.26 45.33 -6.81
CA ALA A 16 -18.04 44.93 -8.20
C ALA A 16 -16.74 45.35 -8.91
N ASN A 17 -15.93 44.34 -9.28
CA ASN A 17 -15.56 44.21 -10.68
C ASN A 17 -15.34 42.73 -11.07
N GLY A 18 -16.03 42.29 -12.11
CA GLY A 18 -15.84 40.99 -12.72
C GLY A 18 -14.59 40.95 -13.57
N THR A 19 -13.94 39.80 -13.64
CA THR A 19 -13.13 39.42 -14.80
C THR A 19 -13.17 37.91 -14.94
N THR A 20 -13.99 37.49 -15.91
CA THR A 20 -13.99 36.18 -16.54
C THR A 20 -12.59 35.85 -17.05
N ARG A 21 -12.02 34.71 -16.64
CA ARG A 21 -10.92 34.08 -17.38
C ARG A 21 -11.36 32.71 -17.86
N ALA A 22 -11.75 32.68 -19.13
CA ALA A 22 -11.65 31.48 -19.96
C ALA A 22 -10.17 31.11 -20.08
N GLY A 23 -9.87 29.82 -19.92
CA GLY A 23 -8.50 29.30 -19.91
C GLY A 23 -8.46 27.81 -20.21
N THR A 24 -8.71 27.49 -21.49
CA THR A 24 -8.04 26.43 -22.25
C THR A 24 -8.24 24.98 -21.80
N THR A 25 -9.25 24.36 -22.41
CA THR A 25 -9.28 22.93 -22.76
C THR A 25 -7.98 22.54 -23.49
N ARG A 26 -7.11 21.78 -22.83
CA ARG A 26 -5.99 21.11 -23.49
C ARG A 26 -6.45 19.73 -23.91
N GLY A 27 -6.89 19.62 -25.16
CA GLY A 27 -7.01 18.35 -25.84
C GLY A 27 -5.62 17.77 -26.08
N LEU A 28 -5.46 16.48 -25.77
CA LEU A 28 -4.40 15.66 -26.31
C LEU A 28 -5.07 14.45 -26.96
N ASN A 29 -5.43 14.61 -28.23
CA ASN A 29 -5.49 13.49 -29.15
C ASN A 29 -4.04 13.12 -29.47
N GLY A 30 -3.63 11.97 -28.95
CA GLY A 30 -2.38 11.29 -29.31
C GLY A 30 -2.66 9.83 -29.57
N ALA A 31 -3.33 9.53 -30.69
CA ALA A 31 -3.29 8.21 -31.29
C ALA A 31 -1.92 8.07 -31.98
N GLY A 32 -1.02 7.31 -31.35
CA GLY A 32 0.31 7.05 -31.85
C GLY A 32 0.90 5.89 -31.07
N GLY A 33 0.70 4.67 -31.59
CA GLY A 33 1.22 3.45 -31.00
C GLY A 33 2.72 3.53 -30.79
N THR A 34 3.12 3.40 -29.54
CA THR A 34 4.44 2.90 -29.16
C THR A 34 4.17 1.71 -28.25
N THR A 35 4.84 0.60 -28.52
CA THR A 35 4.78 -0.65 -27.77
C THR A 35 5.16 -0.41 -26.30
N GLY A 36 4.15 -0.13 -25.47
CA GLY A 36 4.34 0.18 -24.05
C GLY A 36 4.56 -1.09 -23.24
N THR A 37 5.60 -1.08 -22.41
CA THR A 37 5.74 -1.94 -21.23
C THR A 37 4.40 -1.96 -20.50
N GLY A 38 3.72 -3.12 -20.46
CA GLY A 38 2.34 -3.23 -19.97
C GLY A 38 2.20 -2.66 -18.56
N GLY A 39 1.23 -1.76 -18.37
CA GLY A 39 0.94 -1.20 -17.05
C GLY A 39 0.53 -2.26 -16.04
N LEU A 40 0.63 -1.95 -14.75
CA LEU A 40 0.20 -2.80 -13.64
C LEU A 40 -1.34 -2.77 -13.58
N ASP A 41 -1.98 -3.84 -14.02
CA ASP A 41 -3.44 -3.93 -14.19
C ASP A 41 -4.15 -4.65 -13.02
N ALA A 42 -5.49 -4.68 -13.04
CA ALA A 42 -6.27 -5.33 -11.99
C ALA A 42 -5.93 -6.83 -11.80
N ALA A 43 -5.46 -7.53 -12.85
CA ALA A 43 -5.06 -8.92 -12.73
C ALA A 43 -3.78 -9.07 -11.89
N LEU A 44 -2.80 -8.18 -12.05
CA LEU A 44 -1.61 -8.13 -11.21
C LEU A 44 -1.94 -7.85 -9.74
N PHE A 45 -2.82 -6.89 -9.46
CA PHE A 45 -3.22 -6.58 -8.09
C PHE A 45 -4.06 -7.70 -7.45
N ALA A 46 -4.84 -8.45 -8.23
CA ALA A 46 -5.50 -9.67 -7.75
C ALA A 46 -4.47 -10.76 -7.41
N ALA A 47 -3.50 -10.98 -8.31
CA ALA A 47 -2.42 -11.92 -8.05
C ALA A 47 -1.62 -11.53 -6.81
N TRP A 48 -1.37 -10.23 -6.58
CA TRP A 48 -0.74 -9.76 -5.35
C TRP A 48 -1.57 -10.10 -4.10
N ALA A 49 -2.88 -9.85 -4.11
CA ALA A 49 -3.74 -10.19 -2.98
C ALA A 49 -3.76 -11.71 -2.69
N GLU A 50 -3.76 -12.55 -3.74
CA GLU A 50 -3.66 -14.00 -3.64
C GLU A 50 -2.29 -14.44 -3.08
N GLU A 51 -1.19 -13.82 -3.51
CA GLU A 51 0.15 -14.06 -2.95
C GLU A 51 0.26 -13.67 -1.48
N ILE A 52 -0.36 -12.56 -1.08
CA ILE A 52 -0.39 -12.18 0.34
C ILE A 52 -1.11 -13.26 1.13
N ALA A 53 -2.28 -13.72 0.67
CA ALA A 53 -3.04 -14.76 1.36
C ALA A 53 -2.24 -16.06 1.49
N ALA A 54 -1.54 -16.48 0.44
CA ALA A 54 -0.68 -17.66 0.47
C ALA A 54 0.52 -17.48 1.43
N ALA A 55 1.21 -16.34 1.36
CA ALA A 55 2.37 -16.06 2.19
C ALA A 55 2.01 -15.94 3.68
N VAL A 56 0.92 -15.25 4.00
CA VAL A 56 0.41 -15.12 5.37
C VAL A 56 -0.05 -16.47 5.91
N ARG A 57 -0.75 -17.28 5.12
CA ARG A 57 -1.14 -18.63 5.55
C ARG A 57 0.08 -19.49 5.88
N ALA A 58 1.09 -19.47 5.02
CA ALA A 58 2.32 -20.25 5.22
C ALA A 58 3.12 -19.79 6.44
N ASP A 59 3.13 -18.48 6.72
CA ASP A 59 3.90 -17.89 7.82
C ASP A 59 3.08 -17.65 9.10
N ARG A 60 1.82 -18.08 9.12
CA ARG A 60 0.85 -17.82 10.18
C ARG A 60 1.39 -18.13 11.57
N ASP A 61 1.91 -19.34 11.76
CA ASP A 61 2.34 -19.80 13.08
C ASP A 61 3.60 -19.05 13.54
N ARG A 62 4.48 -18.66 12.60
CA ARG A 62 5.64 -17.81 12.91
C ARG A 62 5.19 -16.41 13.35
N LEU A 63 4.25 -15.79 12.61
CA LEU A 63 3.69 -14.48 12.97
C LEU A 63 3.00 -14.50 14.33
N THR A 64 2.26 -15.56 14.64
CA THR A 64 1.67 -15.78 15.97
C THR A 64 2.73 -15.97 17.05
N ALA A 65 3.82 -16.69 16.76
CA ALA A 65 4.92 -16.87 17.71
C ALA A 65 5.67 -15.56 18.01
N LEU A 66 5.90 -14.73 16.98
CA LEU A 66 6.47 -13.39 17.16
C LEU A 66 5.60 -12.52 18.07
N ASP A 67 4.29 -12.50 17.78
CA ASP A 67 3.32 -11.74 18.57
C ASP A 67 3.14 -12.33 19.98
N SER A 68 3.33 -13.63 20.18
CA SER A 68 3.31 -14.22 21.53
C SER A 68 4.48 -13.73 22.41
N ALA A 69 5.60 -13.32 21.82
CA ALA A 69 6.75 -12.84 22.59
C ALA A 69 6.54 -11.44 23.15
N ILE A 70 5.79 -10.59 22.43
CA ILE A 70 5.65 -9.16 22.75
C ILE A 70 4.22 -8.61 22.61
N GLY A 71 3.21 -9.48 22.56
CA GLY A 71 1.82 -9.13 22.29
C GLY A 71 0.83 -10.16 22.86
N ASP A 72 -0.29 -10.39 22.17
CA ASP A 72 -1.38 -11.27 22.61
C ASP A 72 -1.53 -12.54 21.76
N ALA A 73 -0.52 -12.87 20.96
CA ALA A 73 -0.42 -14.11 20.17
C ALA A 73 -1.56 -14.31 19.15
N ASP A 74 -2.10 -13.22 18.60
CA ASP A 74 -3.24 -13.28 17.69
C ASP A 74 -2.93 -12.77 16.28
N HIS A 75 -1.79 -12.11 16.06
CA HIS A 75 -1.48 -11.42 14.81
C HIS A 75 -1.53 -12.32 13.58
N GLY A 76 -0.83 -13.47 13.61
CA GLY A 76 -0.80 -14.43 12.50
C GLY A 76 -2.20 -14.97 12.16
N ALA A 77 -2.96 -15.39 13.18
CA ALA A 77 -4.33 -15.89 13.00
C ALA A 77 -5.29 -14.80 12.48
N ASN A 78 -5.14 -13.56 12.94
CA ASN A 78 -5.94 -12.42 12.50
C ASN A 78 -5.66 -12.08 11.03
N LEU A 79 -4.39 -12.06 10.61
CA LEU A 79 -4.03 -11.82 9.21
C LEU A 79 -4.47 -12.95 8.29
N ASP A 80 -4.28 -14.22 8.68
CA ASP A 80 -4.74 -15.38 7.90
C ASP A 80 -6.26 -15.30 7.66
N ARG A 81 -7.05 -14.99 8.72
CA ARG A 81 -8.50 -14.78 8.60
C ARG A 81 -8.83 -13.63 7.64
N GLY A 82 -8.11 -12.52 7.74
CA GLY A 82 -8.31 -11.34 6.90
C GLY A 82 -8.07 -11.61 5.43
N PHE A 83 -6.89 -12.12 5.09
CA PHE A 83 -6.50 -12.37 3.71
C PHE A 83 -7.19 -13.58 3.10
N THR A 84 -7.62 -14.56 3.90
CA THR A 84 -8.57 -15.60 3.45
C THR A 84 -9.88 -14.95 2.98
N ALA A 85 -10.46 -14.05 3.79
CA ALA A 85 -11.69 -13.36 3.40
C ALA A 85 -11.51 -12.43 2.19
N VAL A 86 -10.30 -11.87 1.98
CA VAL A 86 -9.97 -11.12 0.76
C VAL A 86 -9.98 -12.04 -0.46
N ALA A 87 -9.34 -13.21 -0.37
CA ALA A 87 -9.33 -14.19 -1.46
C ALA A 87 -10.75 -14.66 -1.81
N GLU A 88 -11.59 -14.91 -0.81
CA GLU A 88 -13.01 -15.25 -1.00
C GLU A 88 -13.79 -14.11 -1.68
N ALA A 89 -13.56 -12.85 -1.27
CA ALA A 89 -14.22 -11.70 -1.87
C ALA A 89 -13.83 -11.52 -3.34
N LEU A 90 -12.56 -11.74 -3.69
CA LEU A 90 -12.08 -11.69 -5.07
C LEU A 90 -12.65 -12.83 -5.92
N ALA A 91 -12.79 -14.03 -5.35
CA ALA A 91 -13.44 -15.17 -6.03
C ALA A 91 -14.94 -14.93 -6.27
N GLY A 92 -15.60 -14.15 -5.41
CA GLY A 92 -17.01 -13.76 -5.57
C GLY A 92 -17.26 -12.64 -6.59
N GLY A 93 -16.22 -11.92 -7.01
CA GLY A 93 -16.32 -10.83 -7.98
C GLY A 93 -15.09 -9.93 -7.94
N ARG A 94 -14.24 -10.04 -8.97
CA ARG A 94 -13.03 -9.23 -9.11
C ARG A 94 -13.36 -7.85 -9.67
N PRO A 95 -12.93 -6.75 -9.04
CA PRO A 95 -13.03 -5.41 -9.62
C PRO A 95 -12.15 -5.24 -10.87
N ASP A 96 -12.58 -4.39 -11.80
CA ASP A 96 -11.90 -4.19 -13.08
C ASP A 96 -10.70 -3.22 -13.02
N THR A 97 -10.54 -2.48 -11.91
CA THR A 97 -9.47 -1.48 -11.74
C THR A 97 -8.60 -1.80 -10.52
N PRO A 98 -7.28 -1.51 -10.56
CA PRO A 98 -6.39 -1.61 -9.41
C PRO A 98 -6.92 -0.87 -8.17
N GLY A 99 -7.41 0.37 -8.34
CA GLY A 99 -7.89 1.19 -7.24
C GLY A 99 -9.12 0.60 -6.53
N ALA A 100 -10.08 0.09 -7.31
CA ALA A 100 -11.25 -0.59 -6.77
C ALA A 100 -10.87 -1.92 -6.07
N LEU A 101 -9.90 -2.65 -6.62
CA LEU A 101 -9.39 -3.88 -6.02
C LEU A 101 -8.73 -3.62 -4.67
N LEU A 102 -7.80 -2.66 -4.58
CA LEU A 102 -7.17 -2.30 -3.31
C LEU A 102 -8.19 -1.76 -2.29
N SER A 103 -9.20 -1.02 -2.75
CA SER A 103 -10.30 -0.57 -1.89
C SER A 103 -11.11 -1.76 -1.33
N LEU A 104 -11.38 -2.79 -2.15
CA LEU A 104 -12.03 -4.03 -1.71
C LEU A 104 -11.18 -4.78 -0.68
N VAL A 105 -9.86 -4.89 -0.91
CA VAL A 105 -8.92 -5.49 0.06
C VAL A 105 -9.00 -4.74 1.38
N GLY A 106 -8.78 -3.43 1.36
CA GLY A 106 -8.73 -2.63 2.57
C GLY A 106 -10.05 -2.64 3.35
N ASN A 107 -11.19 -2.52 2.67
CA ASN A 107 -12.50 -2.63 3.30
C ASN A 107 -12.75 -4.01 3.93
N THR A 108 -12.24 -5.08 3.31
CA THR A 108 -12.39 -6.44 3.84
C THR A 108 -11.55 -6.64 5.09
N LEU A 109 -10.30 -6.18 5.09
CA LEU A 109 -9.42 -6.26 6.26
C LEU A 109 -10.00 -5.51 7.47
N ILE A 110 -10.55 -4.30 7.28
CA ILE A 110 -11.23 -3.55 8.36
C ILE A 110 -12.36 -4.36 9.01
N ARG A 111 -13.11 -5.14 8.21
CA ARG A 111 -14.25 -5.91 8.71
C ARG A 111 -13.87 -7.26 9.33
N LYS A 112 -12.76 -7.86 8.93
CA LYS A 112 -12.45 -9.27 9.18
C LYS A 112 -11.23 -9.50 10.07
N VAL A 113 -10.31 -8.55 10.14
CA VAL A 113 -9.10 -8.64 10.95
C VAL A 113 -9.36 -7.97 12.30
N GLY A 114 -9.14 -8.72 13.38
CA GLY A 114 -9.16 -8.20 14.75
C GLY A 114 -7.86 -7.46 15.11
N GLY A 115 -7.84 -6.82 16.27
CA GLY A 115 -6.64 -6.14 16.77
C GLY A 115 -6.27 -4.88 15.98
N ALA A 116 -5.06 -4.37 16.20
CA ALA A 116 -4.59 -3.12 15.59
C ALA A 116 -4.25 -3.27 14.09
N SER A 117 -3.84 -4.46 13.65
CA SER A 117 -3.39 -4.69 12.28
C SER A 117 -4.51 -4.54 11.24
N GLY A 118 -5.76 -4.89 11.59
CA GLY A 118 -6.90 -4.78 10.69
C GLY A 118 -7.20 -3.36 10.23
N PRO A 119 -7.45 -2.41 11.14
CA PRO A 119 -7.62 -1.01 10.79
C PRO A 119 -6.40 -0.40 10.10
N LEU A 120 -5.18 -0.77 10.48
CA LEU A 120 -3.95 -0.20 9.90
C LEU A 120 -3.72 -0.65 8.45
N TYR A 121 -3.69 -1.97 8.18
CA TYR A 121 -3.57 -2.46 6.80
C TYR A 121 -4.80 -2.09 5.97
N GLY A 122 -5.98 -2.18 6.58
CA GLY A 122 -7.22 -1.75 5.96
C GLY A 122 -7.19 -0.30 5.49
N MET A 123 -6.67 0.61 6.31
CA MET A 123 -6.43 2.00 5.93
C MET A 123 -5.39 2.11 4.82
N ALA A 124 -4.26 1.41 4.94
CA ALA A 124 -3.19 1.45 3.94
C ALA A 124 -3.70 1.11 2.53
N PHE A 125 -4.40 -0.02 2.39
CA PHE A 125 -4.96 -0.45 1.12
C PHE A 125 -6.07 0.47 0.60
N ARG A 126 -6.88 1.07 1.48
CA ARG A 126 -7.91 2.04 1.06
C ARG A 126 -7.31 3.34 0.55
N GLU A 127 -6.29 3.88 1.21
CA GLU A 127 -5.63 5.10 0.76
C GLU A 127 -4.85 4.86 -0.55
N ALA A 128 -4.18 3.71 -0.67
CA ALA A 128 -3.56 3.29 -1.92
C ALA A 128 -4.59 3.16 -3.06
N GLY A 129 -5.73 2.50 -2.80
CA GLY A 129 -6.78 2.34 -3.80
C GLY A 129 -7.38 3.67 -4.27
N LYS A 130 -7.57 4.63 -3.36
CA LYS A 130 -8.03 5.98 -3.71
C LYS A 130 -7.02 6.73 -4.56
N ALA A 131 -5.73 6.58 -4.29
CA ALA A 131 -4.68 7.25 -5.06
C ALA A 131 -4.63 6.75 -6.51
N LEU A 132 -4.85 5.45 -6.74
CA LEU A 132 -4.87 4.85 -8.09
C LEU A 132 -6.13 5.18 -8.89
N GLY A 133 -7.26 5.45 -8.22
CA GLY A 133 -8.53 5.78 -8.88
C GLY A 133 -9.07 4.66 -9.79
N ASP A 134 -9.67 5.03 -10.91
CA ASP A 134 -10.41 4.13 -11.81
C ASP A 134 -9.66 3.80 -13.11
N ALA A 135 -8.35 4.04 -13.16
CA ALA A 135 -7.55 3.67 -14.32
C ALA A 135 -7.52 2.12 -14.48
N PRO A 136 -7.61 1.57 -15.70
CA PRO A 136 -7.59 0.11 -15.91
C PRO A 136 -6.20 -0.51 -15.68
N ALA A 137 -5.15 0.29 -15.78
CA ALA A 137 -3.77 -0.07 -15.48
C ALA A 137 -3.01 1.18 -15.01
N VAL A 138 -1.96 0.97 -14.21
CA VAL A 138 -1.18 2.06 -13.60
C VAL A 138 0.32 1.86 -13.84
N SER A 139 1.10 2.93 -13.78
CA SER A 139 2.56 2.88 -13.89
C SER A 139 3.21 2.46 -12.55
N LEU A 140 4.52 2.18 -12.58
CA LEU A 140 5.29 1.97 -11.36
C LEU A 140 5.33 3.22 -10.47
N ALA A 141 5.34 4.43 -11.07
CA ALA A 141 5.28 5.69 -10.33
C ALA A 141 3.93 5.86 -9.61
N ASP A 142 2.82 5.50 -10.27
CA ASP A 142 1.49 5.52 -9.63
C ASP A 142 1.42 4.54 -8.45
N LEU A 143 2.04 3.36 -8.58
CA LEU A 143 2.16 2.40 -7.48
C LEU A 143 2.97 2.97 -6.31
N ASP A 144 4.10 3.62 -6.58
CA ASP A 144 4.93 4.29 -5.57
C ASP A 144 4.11 5.34 -4.80
N GLU A 145 3.41 6.22 -5.52
CA GLU A 145 2.53 7.22 -4.91
C GLU A 145 1.39 6.60 -4.08
N ALA A 146 0.80 5.50 -4.57
CA ALA A 146 -0.26 4.80 -3.85
C ALA A 146 0.25 4.13 -2.56
N LEU A 147 1.43 3.50 -2.58
CA LEU A 147 2.04 2.94 -1.38
C LEU A 147 2.45 4.04 -0.39
N ALA A 148 2.90 5.21 -0.89
CA ALA A 148 3.14 6.39 -0.07
C ALA A 148 1.88 6.90 0.63
N ALA A 149 0.74 6.95 -0.08
CA ALA A 149 -0.56 7.27 0.50
C ALA A 149 -0.98 6.24 1.57
N GLY A 150 -0.73 4.96 1.32
CA GLY A 150 -0.97 3.89 2.29
C GLY A 150 -0.15 4.06 3.59
N LEU A 151 1.15 4.34 3.47
CA LEU A 151 2.01 4.64 4.61
C LEU A 151 1.54 5.89 5.38
N ALA A 152 1.16 6.95 4.67
CA ALA A 152 0.60 8.15 5.30
C ALA A 152 -0.69 7.83 6.08
N GLY A 153 -1.55 6.96 5.55
CA GLY A 153 -2.74 6.45 6.22
C GLY A 153 -2.42 5.71 7.52
N ILE A 154 -1.43 4.80 7.50
CA ILE A 154 -0.95 4.10 8.70
C ILE A 154 -0.44 5.10 9.74
N ARG A 155 0.41 6.04 9.34
CA ARG A 155 0.98 7.05 10.25
C ARG A 155 -0.09 7.93 10.87
N LYS A 156 -1.10 8.34 10.08
CA LYS A 156 -2.23 9.13 10.57
C LYS A 156 -3.08 8.38 11.58
N LEU A 157 -3.31 7.08 11.37
CA LEU A 157 -4.16 6.27 12.25
C LEU A 157 -3.43 5.77 13.50
N GLY A 158 -2.19 5.29 13.33
CA GLY A 158 -1.39 4.68 14.40
C GLY A 158 -0.46 5.66 15.14
N SER A 159 -0.27 6.87 14.60
CA SER A 159 0.67 7.88 15.13
C SER A 159 2.08 7.30 15.37
N ALA A 160 2.52 6.40 14.50
CA ALA A 160 3.80 5.70 14.57
C ALA A 160 4.81 6.32 13.59
N THR A 161 6.07 6.33 13.99
CA THR A 161 7.21 6.78 13.21
C THR A 161 8.28 5.69 13.13
N GLU A 162 9.26 5.84 12.24
CA GLU A 162 10.40 4.93 12.22
C GLU A 162 11.14 4.98 13.56
N GLY A 163 11.54 3.81 14.07
CA GLY A 163 12.11 3.59 15.40
C GLY A 163 11.08 3.26 16.48
N ASP A 164 9.78 3.27 16.19
CA ASP A 164 8.74 2.94 17.18
C ASP A 164 8.51 1.43 17.34
N LYS A 165 9.17 0.60 16.52
CA LYS A 165 9.05 -0.86 16.46
C LYS A 165 7.65 -1.29 15.99
N THR A 166 7.32 -0.98 14.73
CA THR A 166 6.01 -1.25 14.11
C THR A 166 6.14 -1.59 12.63
N MET A 167 5.02 -1.88 11.97
CA MET A 167 4.95 -2.01 10.51
C MET A 167 5.54 -0.84 9.70
N VAL A 168 5.63 0.36 10.28
CA VAL A 168 6.27 1.53 9.64
C VAL A 168 7.76 1.29 9.40
N ASP A 169 8.41 0.54 10.29
CA ASP A 169 9.86 0.24 10.21
C ASP A 169 10.21 -0.69 9.05
N ALA A 170 9.23 -1.42 8.50
CA ALA A 170 9.39 -2.17 7.26
C ALA A 170 8.90 -1.37 6.04
N LEU A 171 7.73 -0.72 6.13
CA LEU A 171 7.12 -0.07 4.96
C LEU A 171 7.86 1.20 4.52
N ALA A 172 8.39 1.99 5.46
CA ALA A 172 9.06 3.24 5.09
C ALA A 172 10.41 3.01 4.37
N PRO A 173 11.29 2.08 4.79
CA PRO A 173 12.45 1.69 4.00
C PRO A 173 12.09 1.11 2.63
N ALA A 174 11.05 0.26 2.58
CA ALA A 174 10.57 -0.33 1.32
C ALA A 174 10.18 0.75 0.30
N LEU A 175 9.43 1.76 0.76
CA LEU A 175 9.01 2.87 -0.08
C LEU A 175 10.20 3.72 -0.54
N ARG A 176 11.16 4.01 0.34
CA ARG A 176 12.38 4.75 -0.08
C ARG A 176 13.13 4.02 -1.19
N ALA A 177 13.28 2.69 -1.08
CA ALA A 177 13.93 1.88 -2.10
C ALA A 177 13.13 1.86 -3.41
N LEU A 178 11.80 1.74 -3.34
CA LEU A 178 10.92 1.82 -4.51
C LEU A 178 11.04 3.18 -5.22
N THR A 179 10.89 4.28 -4.48
CA THR A 179 11.00 5.63 -5.03
C THR A 179 12.35 5.85 -5.71
N GLN A 180 13.45 5.40 -5.10
CA GLN A 180 14.77 5.49 -5.71
C GLN A 180 14.85 4.69 -7.02
N ALA A 181 14.39 3.44 -7.03
CA ALA A 181 14.38 2.60 -8.22
C ALA A 181 13.52 3.18 -9.35
N VAL A 182 12.36 3.78 -9.02
CA VAL A 182 11.51 4.51 -9.96
C VAL A 182 12.26 5.68 -10.59
N GLN A 183 12.98 6.47 -9.78
CA GLN A 183 13.77 7.60 -10.26
C GLN A 183 14.94 7.17 -11.16
N GLU A 184 15.51 5.99 -10.90
CA GLU A 184 16.56 5.38 -11.71
C GLU A 184 16.03 4.71 -12.99
N GLY A 185 14.70 4.62 -13.15
CA GLY A 185 14.07 4.03 -14.33
C GLY A 185 14.20 2.51 -14.40
N GLN A 186 14.35 1.84 -13.24
CA GLN A 186 14.38 0.39 -13.16
C GLN A 186 13.06 -0.21 -13.61
N ASP A 187 13.10 -1.45 -14.12
CA ASP A 187 11.86 -2.15 -14.46
C ASP A 187 11.07 -2.53 -13.20
N PRO A 188 9.76 -2.81 -13.32
CA PRO A 188 8.91 -3.07 -12.16
C PRO A 188 9.39 -4.23 -11.26
N ALA A 189 9.96 -5.30 -11.82
CA ALA A 189 10.39 -6.44 -11.02
C ALA A 189 11.63 -6.07 -10.19
N GLU A 190 12.62 -5.43 -10.80
CA GLU A 190 13.81 -4.93 -10.10
C GLU A 190 13.45 -3.93 -9.00
N ALA A 191 12.61 -2.95 -9.31
CA ALA A 191 12.23 -1.89 -8.37
C ALA A 191 11.46 -2.42 -7.15
N VAL A 192 10.49 -3.30 -7.38
CA VAL A 192 9.73 -3.94 -6.29
C VAL A 192 10.59 -4.96 -5.54
N GLY A 193 11.56 -5.60 -6.21
CA GLY A 193 12.57 -6.44 -5.58
C GLY A 193 13.40 -5.67 -4.56
N ALA A 194 13.91 -4.49 -4.93
CA ALA A 194 14.63 -3.60 -4.01
C ALA A 194 13.76 -3.17 -2.81
N ALA A 195 12.47 -2.88 -3.05
CA ALA A 195 11.51 -2.57 -2.00
C ALA A 195 11.30 -3.76 -1.04
N ALA A 196 11.21 -4.99 -1.55
CA ALA A 196 11.03 -6.20 -0.75
C ALA A 196 12.24 -6.48 0.16
N GLU A 197 13.46 -6.32 -0.36
CA GLU A 197 14.69 -6.47 0.43
C GLU A 197 14.79 -5.40 1.52
N ALA A 198 14.44 -4.15 1.20
CA ALA A 198 14.42 -3.07 2.18
C ALA A 198 13.34 -3.29 3.27
N ALA A 199 12.17 -3.84 2.91
CA ALA A 199 11.13 -4.21 3.87
C ALA A 199 11.61 -5.31 4.83
N LEU A 200 12.29 -6.32 4.31
CA LEU A 200 12.87 -7.41 5.10
C LEU A 200 13.94 -6.90 6.06
N ALA A 201 14.87 -6.07 5.57
CA ALA A 201 15.88 -5.45 6.41
C ALA A 201 15.26 -4.55 7.50
N GLY A 202 14.21 -3.81 7.16
CA GLY A 202 13.44 -2.99 8.10
C GLY A 202 12.76 -3.81 9.20
N ALA A 203 12.14 -4.95 8.83
CA ALA A 203 11.56 -5.89 9.80
C ALA A 203 12.62 -6.45 10.76
N GLN A 204 13.76 -6.91 10.24
CA GLN A 204 14.87 -7.41 11.06
C GLN A 204 15.45 -6.33 11.98
N ALA A 205 15.54 -5.08 11.49
CA ALA A 205 16.03 -3.96 12.28
C ALA A 205 15.15 -3.65 13.51
N THR A 206 13.91 -4.15 13.56
CA THR A 206 13.06 -4.00 14.74
C THR A 206 13.55 -4.80 15.94
N ILE A 207 14.33 -5.87 15.76
CA ILE A 207 14.77 -6.78 16.83
C ILE A 207 15.41 -6.02 18.01
N PRO A 208 16.46 -5.19 17.81
CA PRO A 208 17.08 -4.46 18.91
C PRO A 208 16.26 -3.27 19.44
N MET A 209 15.13 -2.92 18.82
CA MET A 209 14.35 -1.75 19.23
C MET A 209 13.47 -2.04 20.46
N GLN A 210 13.36 -1.04 21.34
CA GLN A 210 12.32 -1.01 22.35
C GLN A 210 11.02 -0.45 21.76
N ALA A 211 9.92 -1.19 21.93
CA ALA A 211 8.62 -0.79 21.41
C ALA A 211 8.08 0.49 22.06
N ARG A 212 7.54 1.39 21.24
CA ARG A 212 6.92 2.65 21.67
C ARG A 212 5.43 2.75 21.32
N LYS A 213 4.93 1.80 20.54
CA LYS A 213 3.53 1.73 20.09
C LYS A 213 2.99 0.31 20.25
N GLY A 214 1.66 0.19 20.15
CA GLY A 214 0.96 -1.09 20.24
C GLY A 214 1.13 -1.80 21.58
N ARG A 215 0.69 -3.05 21.64
CA ARG A 215 0.76 -3.89 22.85
C ARG A 215 2.20 -4.15 23.31
N ALA A 216 3.14 -4.23 22.37
CA ALA A 216 4.56 -4.43 22.66
C ALA A 216 5.15 -3.32 23.54
N SER A 217 4.65 -2.09 23.44
CA SER A 217 5.10 -0.98 24.29
C SER A 217 4.86 -1.22 25.80
N TYR A 218 3.88 -2.07 26.16
CA TYR A 218 3.56 -2.37 27.56
C TYR A 218 4.66 -3.19 28.25
N LEU A 219 5.50 -3.87 27.47
CA LEU A 219 6.62 -4.67 27.99
C LEU A 219 7.87 -3.82 28.28
N GLY A 220 7.92 -2.57 27.82
CA GLY A 220 9.08 -1.70 27.98
C GLY A 220 10.36 -2.35 27.44
N PRO A 221 11.48 -2.35 28.20
CA PRO A 221 12.74 -2.97 27.77
C PRO A 221 12.65 -4.46 27.40
N ARG A 222 11.65 -5.19 27.91
CA ARG A 222 11.45 -6.61 27.58
C ARG A 222 11.00 -6.86 26.13
N SER A 223 10.64 -5.80 25.39
CA SER A 223 10.35 -5.89 23.95
C SER A 223 11.60 -5.98 23.07
N VAL A 224 12.78 -5.66 23.62
CA VAL A 224 14.08 -5.74 22.93
C VAL A 224 14.48 -7.20 22.75
N GLY A 225 15.02 -7.53 21.57
CA GLY A 225 15.44 -8.89 21.21
C GLY A 225 14.39 -9.70 20.44
N HIS A 226 13.23 -9.12 20.17
CA HIS A 226 12.13 -9.76 19.44
C HIS A 226 11.78 -8.98 18.18
N GLU A 227 11.57 -9.66 17.05
CA GLU A 227 11.09 -9.03 15.81
C GLU A 227 9.63 -8.58 15.99
N ASP A 228 9.27 -7.40 15.45
CA ASP A 228 7.89 -6.92 15.43
C ASP A 228 7.02 -7.74 14.46
N PRO A 229 5.89 -8.31 14.91
CA PRO A 229 5.01 -9.08 14.03
C PRO A 229 4.40 -8.23 12.90
N GLY A 230 4.13 -6.93 13.14
CA GLY A 230 3.62 -6.02 12.13
C GLY A 230 4.65 -5.69 11.04
N ALA A 231 5.90 -5.47 11.42
CA ALA A 231 7.01 -5.28 10.47
C ALA A 231 7.26 -6.56 9.66
N ALA A 232 7.28 -7.71 10.33
CA ALA A 232 7.43 -9.01 9.67
C ALA A 232 6.33 -9.27 8.63
N SER A 233 5.06 -9.05 8.97
CA SER A 233 3.96 -9.21 8.02
C SER A 233 3.99 -8.19 6.87
N THR A 234 4.47 -6.97 7.11
CA THR A 234 4.68 -5.99 6.04
C THR A 234 5.75 -6.45 5.06
N ALA A 235 6.85 -7.03 5.53
CA ALA A 235 7.86 -7.61 4.64
C ALA A 235 7.29 -8.76 3.78
N LEU A 236 6.39 -9.59 4.34
CA LEU A 236 5.67 -10.60 3.55
C LEU A 236 4.79 -9.96 2.46
N ILE A 237 4.06 -8.90 2.79
CA ILE A 237 3.15 -8.21 1.86
C ILE A 237 3.91 -7.59 0.69
N VAL A 238 5.04 -6.94 0.95
CA VAL A 238 5.88 -6.35 -0.11
C VAL A 238 6.55 -7.44 -0.95
N ARG A 239 7.02 -8.53 -0.33
CA ARG A 239 7.56 -9.68 -1.07
C ARG A 239 6.51 -10.35 -1.96
N ALA A 240 5.26 -10.41 -1.52
CA ALA A 240 4.15 -10.90 -2.33
C ALA A 240 3.90 -10.02 -3.58
N LEU A 241 4.11 -8.70 -3.47
CA LEU A 241 4.03 -7.80 -4.61
C LEU A 241 5.13 -8.11 -5.63
N HIS A 242 6.37 -8.31 -5.13
CA HIS A 242 7.49 -8.71 -5.98
C HIS A 242 7.22 -10.02 -6.72
N ALA A 243 6.65 -11.02 -6.04
CA ALA A 243 6.26 -12.29 -6.67
C ALA A 243 5.18 -12.11 -7.76
N ALA A 244 4.17 -11.27 -7.52
CA ALA A 244 3.13 -10.99 -8.50
C ALA A 244 3.67 -10.27 -9.75
N VAL A 245 4.52 -9.25 -9.57
CA VAL A 245 5.16 -8.51 -10.66
C VAL A 245 6.10 -9.41 -11.46
N SER A 246 6.91 -10.23 -10.79
CA SER A 246 7.88 -11.12 -11.43
C SER A 246 7.22 -12.19 -12.32
N ARG A 247 6.04 -12.68 -11.94
CA ARG A 247 5.29 -13.65 -12.76
C ARG A 247 4.77 -13.04 -14.06
N THR A 248 4.31 -11.79 -14.00
CA THR A 248 3.81 -11.08 -15.19
C THR A 248 4.96 -10.73 -16.14
N ALA A 249 6.14 -10.40 -15.61
CA ALA A 249 7.36 -10.18 -16.40
C ALA A 249 7.89 -11.48 -17.05
N GLY A 250 7.66 -12.64 -16.40
CA GLY A 250 8.16 -13.94 -16.84
C GLY A 250 7.26 -14.72 -17.80
N ALA A 251 6.04 -14.24 -18.13
CA ALA A 251 5.16 -14.92 -19.08
C ALA A 251 5.63 -14.65 -20.53
N PRO A 252 6.19 -15.63 -21.26
CA PRO A 252 6.50 -15.45 -22.66
C PRO A 252 5.18 -15.29 -23.42
N GLY A 253 5.07 -14.19 -24.17
CA GLY A 253 3.95 -14.00 -25.10
C GLY A 253 3.75 -15.25 -25.94
N GLU A 254 2.52 -15.75 -25.96
CA GLU A 254 2.11 -16.90 -26.73
C GLU A 254 2.37 -16.62 -28.21
N THR A 255 3.57 -16.96 -28.68
CA THR A 255 3.94 -16.85 -30.08
C THR A 255 3.07 -17.83 -30.85
N SER A 256 2.05 -17.27 -31.50
CA SER A 256 1.34 -17.76 -32.68
C SER A 256 1.97 -19.03 -33.24
N ARG A 257 1.39 -20.18 -32.91
CA ARG A 257 1.65 -21.43 -33.64
C ARG A 257 1.10 -21.24 -35.05
N ARG A 258 1.96 -20.74 -35.94
CA ARG A 258 1.74 -20.79 -37.37
C ARG A 258 1.61 -22.28 -37.75
N ALA A 259 0.45 -22.68 -38.22
CA ALA A 259 0.23 -24.01 -38.77
C ALA A 259 1.24 -24.26 -39.91
N PRO A 260 1.84 -25.45 -40.02
CA PRO A 260 2.62 -25.78 -41.20
C PRO A 260 1.65 -25.96 -42.38
N GLU A 261 1.69 -25.02 -43.32
CA GLU A 261 1.32 -25.30 -44.71
C GLU A 261 2.19 -26.46 -45.20
N GLY A 262 1.55 -27.55 -45.62
CA GLY A 262 2.26 -28.69 -46.21
C GLY A 262 2.79 -28.37 -47.61
N PRO A 263 3.46 -29.33 -48.26
CA PRO A 263 3.55 -29.33 -49.70
C PRO A 263 2.91 -30.58 -50.34
N ALA A 264 2.17 -30.30 -51.43
CA ALA A 264 1.76 -31.09 -52.59
C ALA A 264 1.73 -32.63 -52.52
#